data_AF-A0A5J5MZZ5-F1
#
_entry.id   AF-A0A5J5MZZ5-F1
#
_cell.length_a   1.000
_cell.length_b   1.000
_cell.length_c   1.000
_cell.angle_alpha   90.00
_cell.angle_beta   90.00
_cell.angle_gamma   90.00
#
_symmetry.space_group_name_H-M   'P 1'
#
loop_
_entity.id
_entity.type
_entity.pdbx_description
1 polymer ?
#
loop_
_entity_poly.entity_id
_entity_poly.type
_entity_poly.pdbx_seq_one_letter_code
_entity_poly.pdbx_strand_id
1 'polypeptide(L)'
;MRMLLWFLVLSALDLAAWGDSLELSWNETQARGLLQELLDLFVGISQLIHTGRNGVPTIVSRKEWGARSLTCRAQLARPVAYVITDQITGMECEEQNECSQKLRGLQSRSVYTKGWCDVAYNFLVGNDGRVYEGVGWNIQGMHTQGYNNISLGLAFFGNNLGSSPSPTALSAAEDLIFYAIKKGHLSPRYIQPLLLKAESCLVPHQPLTPRKACPNIITRSAWEARQTHCPTMSLPAKYVVIIHTAGATCNVSMDCRIRVRDIQSYHMDTQYFCDIGYHFLVGQDGGVYEGVGWHTQGSHTYGYNDIGLGIAFIGNFVEKPPNAAALEAAQNLIQCSVVKGHLVPNYLLVGHSDVTNILSPGRALYNIIKTWPHFRK
;
A
#
# COMPACT_ATOMS: atom_id res chain seq x y z
N MET A 1 31.21 31.49 38.12
CA MET A 1 31.64 30.13 38.50
C MET A 1 31.34 29.25 37.29
N ARG A 2 32.24 29.10 36.30
CA ARG A 2 33.42 28.18 36.26
C ARG A 2 33.00 26.77 36.69
N MET A 3 32.98 25.75 35.82
CA MET A 3 34.10 25.07 35.12
C MET A 3 33.46 24.15 34.03
N LEU A 4 33.83 24.02 32.73
CA LEU A 4 35.12 23.81 32.01
C LEU A 4 35.97 22.73 32.71
N LEU A 5 36.50 21.66 32.12
CA LEU A 5 36.96 21.33 30.77
C LEU A 5 37.35 19.81 30.84
N TRP A 6 37.57 19.06 29.75
CA TRP A 6 38.87 18.65 29.16
C TRP A 6 38.44 17.72 27.98
N PHE A 7 38.66 17.93 26.67
CA PHE A 7 39.79 18.23 25.78
C PHE A 7 40.84 17.13 25.57
N LEU A 8 41.07 16.80 24.28
CA LEU A 8 42.30 16.47 23.49
C LEU A 8 41.90 15.45 22.39
N VAL A 9 41.88 15.69 21.06
CA VAL A 9 42.67 16.42 20.03
C VAL A 9 44.00 15.76 19.63
N LEU A 10 44.21 15.72 18.30
CA LEU A 10 45.40 15.40 17.45
C LEU A 10 45.34 14.00 16.79
N SER A 11 45.69 13.79 15.52
CA SER A 11 46.23 14.63 14.42
C SER A 11 46.29 13.82 13.11
N ALA A 12 46.43 14.50 11.99
CA ALA A 12 46.44 14.00 10.61
C ALA A 12 47.84 13.64 10.04
N LEU A 13 47.85 13.11 8.79
CA LEU A 13 48.92 13.03 7.77
C LEU A 13 49.87 11.79 7.89
N ASP A 14 50.39 11.10 6.86
CA ASP A 14 50.39 11.13 5.37
C ASP A 14 51.27 9.91 4.90
N LEU A 15 51.05 9.13 3.82
CA LEU A 15 51.60 9.23 2.43
C LEU A 15 51.43 7.82 1.78
N ALA A 16 50.74 7.65 0.64
CA ALA A 16 51.17 7.71 -0.78
C ALA A 16 51.62 6.36 -1.43
N ALA A 17 50.94 5.96 -2.52
CA ALA A 17 51.52 5.41 -3.77
C ALA A 17 50.42 5.06 -4.82
N TRP A 18 50.72 5.33 -6.09
CA TRP A 18 49.85 5.31 -7.29
C TRP A 18 49.45 3.92 -7.83
N GLY A 19 48.36 3.88 -8.63
CA GLY A 19 48.09 2.82 -9.61
C GLY A 19 46.66 2.82 -10.17
N ASP A 20 46.53 3.00 -11.49
CA ASP A 20 45.29 3.12 -12.28
C ASP A 20 44.26 1.98 -12.15
N SER A 21 42.98 2.32 -12.07
CA SER A 21 41.82 1.75 -12.81
C SER A 21 40.51 2.17 -12.15
N LEU A 22 39.72 3.00 -12.85
CA LEU A 22 38.40 3.46 -12.43
C LEU A 22 37.36 2.33 -12.65
N GLU A 23 37.27 1.40 -11.70
CA GLU A 23 36.04 0.66 -11.44
C GLU A 23 35.26 1.37 -10.32
N LEU A 24 34.26 2.17 -10.71
CA LEU A 24 33.28 2.73 -9.78
C LEU A 24 32.39 1.60 -9.25
N SER A 25 32.81 1.01 -8.12
CA SER A 25 31.96 0.10 -7.35
C SER A 25 30.83 0.90 -6.69
N TRP A 26 29.60 0.57 -7.06
CA TRP A 26 28.41 1.09 -6.43
C TRP A 26 28.23 0.39 -5.08
N ASN A 27 28.32 1.14 -3.98
CA ASN A 27 28.19 0.59 -2.64
C ASN A 27 26.69 0.43 -2.27
N GLU A 28 26.24 -0.80 -1.97
CA GLU A 28 24.86 -1.13 -1.60
C GLU A 28 24.32 -0.34 -0.40
N THR A 29 25.21 0.17 0.46
CA THR A 29 24.80 1.02 1.60
C THR A 29 24.30 2.39 1.18
N GLN A 30 24.80 2.93 0.07
CA GLN A 30 24.37 4.23 -0.46
C GLN A 30 23.02 4.12 -1.19
N ALA A 31 22.78 3.00 -1.87
CA ALA A 31 21.48 2.65 -2.45
C ALA A 31 20.42 2.37 -1.37
N ARG A 32 20.80 1.74 -0.25
CA ARG A 32 19.90 1.53 0.91
C ARG A 32 19.56 2.83 1.64
N GLY A 33 20.48 3.80 1.71
CA GLY A 33 20.20 5.13 2.28
C GLY A 33 19.19 5.91 1.47
N LEU A 34 19.37 5.97 0.14
CA LEU A 34 18.43 6.61 -0.78
C LEU A 34 17.05 5.92 -0.83
N LEU A 35 17.01 4.60 -0.71
CA LEU A 35 15.76 3.82 -0.67
C LEU A 35 14.99 3.98 0.65
N GLN A 36 15.70 4.16 1.77
CA GLN A 36 15.11 4.45 3.07
C GLN A 36 14.51 5.87 3.09
N GLU A 37 15.22 6.87 2.54
CA GLU A 37 14.69 8.24 2.37
C GLU A 37 13.48 8.29 1.41
N LEU A 38 13.45 7.44 0.38
CA LEU A 38 12.30 7.29 -0.54
C LEU A 38 11.07 6.63 0.11
N LEU A 39 11.28 5.63 0.98
CA LEU A 39 10.19 4.99 1.75
C LEU A 39 9.63 5.92 2.82
N ASP A 40 10.48 6.74 3.44
CA ASP A 40 10.07 7.75 4.41
C ASP A 40 9.31 8.92 3.74
N LEU A 41 9.47 9.15 2.43
CA LEU A 41 8.70 10.13 1.65
C LEU A 41 7.25 9.69 1.40
N PHE A 42 6.98 8.39 1.16
CA PHE A 42 5.61 7.89 0.93
C PHE A 42 4.82 7.65 2.23
N VAL A 43 5.50 7.39 3.34
CA VAL A 43 4.88 7.34 4.69
C VAL A 43 4.81 8.75 5.31
N GLY A 44 5.67 9.67 4.87
CA GLY A 44 5.90 11.00 5.43
C GLY A 44 4.84 12.07 5.16
N ILE A 45 3.88 11.86 4.25
CA ILE A 45 2.79 12.84 4.05
C ILE A 45 1.92 12.95 5.32
N SER A 46 1.85 11.89 6.14
CA SER A 46 1.16 11.92 7.44
C SER A 46 1.99 12.57 8.56
N GLN A 47 3.31 12.71 8.42
CA GLN A 47 4.18 13.30 9.46
C GLN A 47 4.57 14.76 9.18
N LEU A 48 4.30 15.30 7.99
CA LEU A 48 4.60 16.69 7.63
C LEU A 48 3.54 17.72 8.10
N ILE A 49 2.76 17.41 9.13
CA ILE A 49 1.83 18.38 9.76
C ILE A 49 2.58 19.52 10.51
N HIS A 50 3.91 19.52 10.62
CA HIS A 50 4.61 20.54 11.42
C HIS A 50 5.81 21.29 10.82
N THR A 51 6.06 21.27 9.52
CA THR A 51 7.06 22.17 8.91
C THR A 51 6.48 23.02 7.78
N GLY A 52 5.75 24.07 8.14
CA GLY A 52 5.78 25.39 7.47
C GLY A 52 5.64 25.51 5.94
N ARG A 53 5.18 24.51 5.19
CA ARG A 53 4.95 24.66 3.74
C ARG A 53 3.55 25.21 3.48
N ASN A 54 3.51 26.47 3.01
CA ASN A 54 2.32 27.18 2.52
C ASN A 54 2.16 27.06 1.00
N GLY A 55 2.70 26.00 0.37
CA GLY A 55 2.69 25.83 -1.08
C GLY A 55 1.27 25.83 -1.62
N VAL A 56 0.92 26.85 -2.40
CA VAL A 56 -0.31 26.86 -3.18
C VAL A 56 0.01 26.11 -4.47
N PRO A 57 -0.70 25.03 -4.80
CA PRO A 57 -0.40 24.27 -6.01
C PRO A 57 -0.57 25.17 -7.23
N THR A 58 0.38 25.10 -8.16
CA THR A 58 0.25 25.75 -9.47
C THR A 58 -0.66 24.91 -10.34
N ILE A 59 -1.95 25.21 -10.32
CA ILE A 59 -2.97 24.50 -11.10
C ILE A 59 -3.10 25.13 -12.48
N VAL A 60 -2.76 24.38 -13.52
CA VAL A 60 -3.07 24.66 -14.91
C VAL A 60 -4.52 24.24 -15.16
N SER A 61 -5.40 25.23 -15.27
CA SER A 61 -6.82 25.05 -15.51
C SER A 61 -7.10 24.38 -16.85
N ARG A 62 -8.31 23.83 -16.99
CA ARG A 62 -8.81 23.29 -18.25
C ARG A 62 -8.64 24.25 -19.43
N LYS A 63 -8.87 25.54 -19.21
CA LYS A 63 -8.71 26.55 -20.25
C LYS A 63 -7.25 26.71 -20.67
N GLU A 64 -6.33 26.69 -19.71
CA GLU A 64 -4.90 26.94 -19.95
C GLU A 64 -4.20 25.79 -20.68
N TRP A 65 -4.54 24.53 -20.39
CA TRP A 65 -3.98 23.41 -21.15
C TRP A 65 -4.73 23.12 -22.47
N GLY A 66 -5.79 23.87 -22.77
CA GLY A 66 -6.55 23.74 -24.00
C GLY A 66 -7.49 22.54 -24.01
N ALA A 67 -8.17 22.29 -22.89
CA ALA A 67 -9.16 21.24 -22.76
C ALA A 67 -10.36 21.46 -23.67
N ARG A 68 -10.91 20.36 -24.17
CA ARG A 68 -12.26 20.34 -24.73
C ARG A 68 -13.31 20.60 -23.63
N SER A 69 -14.52 20.91 -24.04
CA SER A 69 -15.66 21.04 -23.14
C SER A 69 -15.88 19.75 -22.34
N LEU A 70 -16.01 19.88 -21.03
CA LEU A 70 -16.25 18.75 -20.13
C LEU A 70 -17.66 18.18 -20.36
N THR A 71 -17.77 16.89 -20.66
CA THR A 71 -19.08 16.23 -20.88
C THR A 71 -19.51 15.32 -19.74
N CYS A 72 -18.65 15.12 -18.74
CA CYS A 72 -18.95 14.32 -17.55
C CYS A 72 -20.01 15.01 -16.68
N ARG A 73 -21.01 14.25 -16.21
CA ARG A 73 -22.16 14.78 -15.46
C ARG A 73 -22.24 14.30 -14.01
N ALA A 74 -21.64 13.15 -13.70
CA ALA A 74 -21.68 12.56 -12.36
C ALA A 74 -20.98 13.48 -11.37
N GLN A 75 -21.68 13.86 -10.30
CA GLN A 75 -21.15 14.74 -9.26
C GLN A 75 -20.35 13.94 -8.23
N LEU A 76 -19.30 14.55 -7.69
CA LEU A 76 -18.49 14.02 -6.60
C LEU A 76 -18.84 14.74 -5.30
N ALA A 77 -19.38 14.01 -4.34
CA ALA A 77 -19.67 14.55 -3.02
C ALA A 77 -18.36 14.81 -2.26
N ARG A 78 -18.28 15.96 -1.58
CA ARG A 78 -17.09 16.40 -0.83
C ARG A 78 -17.44 16.63 0.66
N PRO A 79 -16.49 16.45 1.59
CA PRO A 79 -15.12 16.01 1.35
C PRO A 79 -15.06 14.52 0.97
N VAL A 80 -14.20 14.17 0.01
CA VAL A 80 -13.95 12.75 -0.29
C VAL A 80 -13.06 12.13 0.79
N ALA A 81 -13.20 10.83 1.01
CA ALA A 81 -12.40 10.11 2.01
C ALA A 81 -11.13 9.49 1.43
N TYR A 82 -10.92 9.56 0.12
CA TYR A 82 -9.85 8.83 -0.54
C TYR A 82 -9.11 9.62 -1.61
N VAL A 83 -7.81 9.33 -1.77
CA VAL A 83 -7.01 9.71 -2.93
C VAL A 83 -6.53 8.43 -3.61
N ILE A 84 -6.79 8.28 -4.91
CA ILE A 84 -6.23 7.20 -5.70
C ILE A 84 -5.17 7.78 -6.62
N THR A 85 -3.93 7.30 -6.46
CA THR A 85 -2.82 7.66 -7.31
C THR A 85 -2.59 6.64 -8.41
N ASP A 86 -2.26 7.11 -9.60
CA ASP A 86 -1.95 6.28 -10.76
C ASP A 86 -0.79 6.89 -11.55
N GLN A 87 -0.18 6.12 -12.43
CA GLN A 87 0.89 6.57 -13.31
C GLN A 87 0.51 6.32 -14.76
N ILE A 88 0.69 7.32 -15.60
CA ILE A 88 0.42 7.24 -17.04
C ILE A 88 1.75 7.18 -17.76
N THR A 89 2.08 6.01 -18.29
CA THR A 89 3.33 5.78 -19.03
C THR A 89 3.34 6.52 -20.37
N GLY A 90 4.53 6.93 -20.82
CA GLY A 90 4.72 7.68 -22.06
C GLY A 90 4.24 9.14 -22.01
N MET A 91 4.02 9.70 -20.82
CA MET A 91 3.52 11.07 -20.62
C MET A 91 4.60 12.05 -20.15
N GLU A 92 5.87 11.66 -20.12
CA GLU A 92 7.01 12.51 -19.74
C GLU A 92 6.99 13.86 -20.45
N CYS A 93 7.23 14.94 -19.72
CA CYS A 93 7.31 16.30 -20.27
C CYS A 93 7.96 17.21 -19.24
N GLU A 94 8.80 18.14 -19.69
CA GLU A 94 9.54 19.04 -18.80
C GLU A 94 9.02 20.48 -18.84
N GLU A 95 8.20 20.81 -19.85
CA GLU A 95 7.61 22.14 -20.00
C GLU A 95 6.09 22.10 -20.10
N GLN A 96 5.44 23.16 -19.60
CA GLN A 96 3.98 23.25 -19.55
C GLN A 96 3.32 23.04 -20.93
N ASN A 97 3.92 23.57 -22.00
CA ASN A 97 3.34 23.44 -23.34
C ASN A 97 3.36 21.97 -23.83
N GLU A 98 4.46 21.26 -23.57
CA GLU A 98 4.60 19.84 -23.89
C GLU A 98 3.63 18.99 -23.06
N CYS A 99 3.60 19.21 -21.74
CA CYS A 99 2.67 18.53 -20.84
C CYS A 99 1.21 18.76 -21.25
N SER A 100 0.84 19.99 -21.60
CA SER A 100 -0.49 20.34 -22.11
C SER A 100 -0.79 19.63 -23.43
N GLN A 101 0.19 19.53 -24.35
CA GLN A 101 0.04 18.81 -25.61
C GLN A 101 -0.21 17.31 -25.37
N LYS A 102 0.57 16.68 -24.49
CA LYS A 102 0.39 15.27 -24.12
C LYS A 102 -0.97 15.04 -23.46
N LEU A 103 -1.41 15.94 -22.57
CA LEU A 103 -2.72 15.88 -21.93
C LEU A 103 -3.88 15.99 -22.94
N ARG A 104 -3.78 16.87 -23.93
CA ARG A 104 -4.76 16.93 -25.04
C ARG A 104 -4.82 15.61 -25.81
N GLY A 105 -3.67 14.97 -26.06
CA GLY A 105 -3.58 13.64 -26.67
C GLY A 105 -4.23 12.55 -25.80
N LEU A 106 -4.01 12.59 -24.48
CA LEU A 106 -4.68 11.70 -23.53
C LEU A 106 -6.20 11.90 -23.50
N GLN A 107 -6.67 13.15 -23.48
CA GLN A 107 -8.10 13.47 -23.55
C GLN A 107 -8.72 12.95 -24.86
N SER A 108 -8.06 13.18 -25.99
CA SER A 108 -8.53 12.72 -27.30
C SER A 108 -8.68 11.19 -27.33
N ARG A 109 -7.66 10.44 -26.90
CA ARG A 109 -7.74 8.97 -26.81
C ARG A 109 -8.82 8.48 -25.84
N SER A 110 -8.98 9.16 -24.70
CA SER A 110 -10.01 8.79 -23.71
C SER A 110 -11.41 8.95 -24.31
N VAL A 111 -11.68 10.07 -24.97
CA VAL A 111 -12.99 10.36 -25.56
C VAL A 111 -13.28 9.50 -26.78
N TYR A 112 -12.37 9.47 -27.75
CA TYR A 112 -12.63 8.84 -29.05
C TYR A 112 -12.32 7.35 -29.12
N THR A 113 -11.34 6.88 -28.36
CA THR A 113 -10.95 5.46 -28.37
C THR A 113 -11.64 4.67 -27.26
N LYS A 114 -11.79 5.25 -26.07
CA LYS A 114 -12.41 4.55 -24.91
C LYS A 114 -13.88 4.90 -24.69
N GLY A 115 -14.42 5.90 -25.40
CA GLY A 115 -15.81 6.35 -25.23
C GLY A 115 -16.07 7.05 -23.89
N TRP A 116 -15.03 7.56 -23.24
CA TRP A 116 -15.12 8.25 -21.96
C TRP A 116 -15.60 9.70 -22.14
N CYS A 117 -16.26 10.26 -21.13
CA CYS A 117 -16.73 11.64 -21.15
C CYS A 117 -15.58 12.68 -21.10
N ASP A 118 -14.41 12.28 -20.58
CA ASP A 118 -13.17 13.07 -20.53
C ASP A 118 -11.98 12.16 -20.13
N VAL A 119 -10.84 12.75 -19.74
CA VAL A 119 -9.79 12.10 -18.96
C VAL A 119 -10.35 11.50 -17.67
N ALA A 120 -9.78 10.37 -17.23
CA ALA A 120 -10.32 9.62 -16.10
C ALA A 120 -10.11 10.28 -14.73
N TYR A 121 -9.10 11.13 -14.59
CA TYR A 121 -8.61 11.61 -13.30
C TYR A 121 -9.13 13.02 -12.99
N ASN A 122 -9.28 13.31 -11.71
CA ASN A 122 -9.64 14.65 -11.24
C ASN A 122 -8.50 15.63 -11.49
N PHE A 123 -7.26 15.20 -11.22
CA PHE A 123 -6.03 15.97 -11.43
C PHE A 123 -4.92 15.09 -11.98
N LEU A 124 -4.02 15.71 -12.74
CA LEU A 124 -2.82 15.08 -13.25
C LEU A 124 -1.60 15.92 -12.86
N VAL A 125 -0.43 15.31 -12.73
CA VAL A 125 0.80 15.99 -12.29
C VAL A 125 1.91 15.73 -13.28
N GLY A 126 2.46 16.80 -13.85
CA GLY A 126 3.58 16.74 -14.79
C GLY A 126 4.93 16.73 -14.08
N ASN A 127 5.96 16.26 -14.79
CA ASN A 127 7.34 16.33 -14.27
C ASN A 127 7.82 17.78 -14.13
N ASP A 128 7.20 18.70 -14.88
CA ASP A 128 7.34 20.15 -14.81
C ASP A 128 6.89 20.77 -13.46
N GLY A 129 6.38 19.96 -12.53
CA GLY A 129 5.95 20.41 -11.20
C GLY A 129 4.60 21.12 -11.18
N ARG A 130 3.80 20.98 -12.24
CA ARG A 130 2.47 21.60 -12.33
C ARG A 130 1.36 20.57 -12.16
N VAL A 131 0.25 21.03 -11.61
CA VAL A 131 -0.98 20.23 -11.50
C VAL A 131 -1.90 20.63 -12.64
N TYR A 132 -2.35 19.68 -13.43
CA TYR A 132 -3.29 19.87 -14.52
C TYR A 132 -4.69 19.48 -14.09
N GLU A 133 -5.64 20.39 -14.27
CA GLU A 133 -7.05 20.13 -13.96
C GLU A 133 -7.64 19.14 -14.96
N GLY A 134 -8.00 17.94 -14.48
CA GLY A 134 -8.74 16.94 -15.24
C GLY A 134 -10.24 17.22 -15.18
N VAL A 135 -11.03 16.30 -14.62
CA VAL A 135 -12.47 16.56 -14.39
C VAL A 135 -12.74 17.52 -13.22
N GLY A 136 -11.71 17.86 -12.43
CA GLY A 136 -11.77 18.86 -11.37
C GLY A 136 -12.37 18.33 -10.06
N TRP A 137 -12.71 19.24 -9.14
CA TRP A 137 -13.09 18.89 -7.76
C TRP A 137 -14.50 18.31 -7.60
N ASN A 138 -15.44 18.73 -8.45
CA ASN A 138 -16.88 18.49 -8.24
C ASN A 138 -17.43 17.33 -9.09
N ILE A 139 -16.62 16.80 -9.98
CA ILE A 139 -17.04 15.79 -10.96
C ILE A 139 -16.35 14.48 -10.62
N GLN A 140 -17.15 13.40 -10.61
CA GLN A 140 -16.66 12.06 -10.38
C GLN A 140 -15.74 11.64 -11.56
N GLY A 141 -14.55 11.16 -11.21
CA GLY A 141 -13.62 10.56 -12.16
C GLY A 141 -14.05 9.17 -12.65
N MET A 142 -13.25 8.60 -13.53
CA MET A 142 -13.34 7.21 -14.03
C MET A 142 -12.03 6.46 -13.80
N HIS A 143 -11.25 6.86 -12.80
CA HIS A 143 -9.90 6.36 -12.53
C HIS A 143 -9.88 4.98 -11.89
N THR A 144 -10.86 4.63 -11.05
CA THR A 144 -10.90 3.30 -10.42
C THR A 144 -12.31 2.84 -10.08
N GLN A 145 -12.68 1.70 -10.68
CA GLN A 145 -13.93 1.01 -10.39
C GLN A 145 -14.09 0.74 -8.89
N GLY A 146 -15.26 1.06 -8.34
CA GLY A 146 -15.54 0.95 -6.90
C GLY A 146 -15.16 2.18 -6.07
N TYR A 147 -14.28 3.05 -6.57
CA TYR A 147 -13.80 4.22 -5.82
C TYR A 147 -14.13 5.57 -6.48
N ASN A 148 -14.55 5.58 -7.75
CA ASN A 148 -14.80 6.79 -8.54
C ASN A 148 -15.66 7.86 -7.83
N ASN A 149 -16.70 7.46 -7.10
CA ASN A 149 -17.68 8.36 -6.46
C ASN A 149 -17.31 8.80 -5.04
N ILE A 150 -16.22 8.28 -4.48
CA ILE A 150 -15.77 8.53 -3.10
C ILE A 150 -14.32 8.96 -3.01
N SER A 151 -13.63 9.16 -4.14
CA SER A 151 -12.21 9.45 -4.19
C SER A 151 -11.86 10.51 -5.22
N LEU A 152 -10.74 11.21 -4.98
CA LEU A 152 -10.05 11.99 -6.00
C LEU A 152 -9.04 11.10 -6.72
N GLY A 153 -9.14 11.04 -8.05
CA GLY A 153 -8.11 10.43 -8.89
C GLY A 153 -7.00 11.42 -9.20
N LEU A 154 -5.76 11.05 -8.86
CA LEU A 154 -4.53 11.79 -9.16
C LEU A 154 -3.62 10.94 -10.05
N ALA A 155 -3.23 11.45 -11.22
CA ALA A 155 -2.35 10.71 -12.13
C ALA A 155 -1.02 11.43 -12.36
N PHE A 156 0.09 10.73 -12.16
CA PHE A 156 1.41 11.24 -12.50
C PHE A 156 1.75 10.94 -13.97
N PHE A 157 2.38 11.90 -14.63
CA PHE A 157 3.01 11.67 -15.91
C PHE A 157 4.28 10.85 -15.67
N GLY A 158 4.36 9.67 -16.30
CA GLY A 158 5.42 8.71 -16.06
C GLY A 158 6.13 8.29 -17.33
N ASN A 159 7.32 7.73 -17.16
CA ASN A 159 8.15 7.21 -18.24
C ASN A 159 7.85 5.74 -18.52
N ASN A 160 8.08 4.91 -17.51
CA ASN A 160 7.94 3.47 -17.52
C ASN A 160 6.98 3.06 -16.40
N LEU A 161 6.44 1.85 -16.53
CA LEU A 161 5.64 1.25 -15.47
C LEU A 161 6.55 0.97 -14.27
N GLY A 162 6.14 1.38 -13.07
CA GLY A 162 6.87 1.11 -11.82
C GLY A 162 8.01 2.08 -11.48
N SER A 163 8.28 3.11 -12.28
CA SER A 163 9.19 4.19 -11.88
C SER A 163 8.52 5.18 -10.93
N SER A 164 9.27 5.75 -9.99
CA SER A 164 8.76 6.81 -9.11
C SER A 164 8.52 8.10 -9.90
N PRO A 165 7.46 8.88 -9.58
CA PRO A 165 7.31 10.24 -10.08
C PRO A 165 8.53 11.12 -9.71
N SER A 166 8.76 12.19 -10.49
CA SER A 166 9.86 13.12 -10.22
C SER A 166 9.67 13.83 -8.86
N PRO A 167 10.76 14.24 -8.18
CA PRO A 167 10.65 15.00 -6.93
C PRO A 167 9.79 16.25 -7.04
N THR A 168 9.86 16.94 -8.19
CA THR A 168 9.04 18.12 -8.48
C THR A 168 7.55 17.77 -8.59
N ALA A 169 7.22 16.65 -9.27
CA ALA A 169 5.85 16.17 -9.37
C ALA A 169 5.31 15.73 -7.99
N LEU A 170 6.12 15.04 -7.19
CA LEU A 170 5.75 14.68 -5.81
C LEU A 170 5.44 15.91 -4.97
N SER A 171 6.30 16.93 -5.01
CA SER A 171 6.06 18.19 -4.30
C SER A 171 4.77 18.89 -4.76
N ALA A 172 4.47 18.89 -6.06
CA ALA A 172 3.24 19.48 -6.59
C ALA A 172 1.98 18.71 -6.15
N ALA A 173 2.07 17.39 -6.06
CA ALA A 173 1.01 16.54 -5.53
C ALA A 173 0.76 16.78 -4.03
N GLU A 174 1.83 16.93 -3.23
CA GLU A 174 1.74 17.28 -1.81
C GLU A 174 1.02 18.61 -1.60
N ASP A 175 1.41 19.65 -2.35
CA ASP A 175 0.77 20.97 -2.31
C ASP A 175 -0.73 20.89 -2.69
N LEU A 176 -1.07 20.05 -3.68
CA LEU A 176 -2.46 19.81 -4.08
C LEU A 176 -3.27 19.13 -2.97
N ILE A 177 -2.72 18.10 -2.34
CA ILE A 177 -3.37 17.36 -1.26
C ILE A 177 -3.61 18.29 -0.06
N PHE A 178 -2.59 19.07 0.32
CA PHE A 178 -2.70 20.05 1.38
C PHE A 178 -3.78 21.10 1.08
N TYR A 179 -3.77 21.65 -0.14
CA TYR A 179 -4.81 22.56 -0.61
C TYR A 179 -6.20 21.92 -0.56
N ALA A 180 -6.35 20.68 -1.00
CA ALA A 180 -7.62 19.95 -1.01
C ALA A 180 -8.18 19.76 0.40
N ILE A 181 -7.32 19.45 1.39
CA ILE A 181 -7.72 19.34 2.80
C ILE A 181 -8.17 20.71 3.32
N LYS A 182 -7.36 21.75 3.11
CA LYS A 182 -7.64 23.11 3.58
C LYS A 182 -8.94 23.69 3.02
N LYS A 183 -9.29 23.34 1.78
CA LYS A 183 -10.52 23.77 1.10
C LYS A 183 -11.73 22.85 1.32
N GLY A 184 -11.59 21.81 2.14
CA GLY A 184 -12.67 20.85 2.43
C GLY A 184 -13.05 19.98 1.23
N HIS A 185 -12.14 19.81 0.26
CA HIS A 185 -12.32 18.89 -0.86
C HIS A 185 -11.97 17.46 -0.48
N LEU A 186 -10.96 17.32 0.38
CA LEU A 186 -10.43 16.05 0.87
C LEU A 186 -10.55 16.00 2.39
N SER A 187 -10.94 14.85 2.93
CA SER A 187 -10.96 14.63 4.38
C SER A 187 -9.55 14.78 4.97
N PRO A 188 -9.37 15.44 6.13
CA PRO A 188 -8.09 15.43 6.84
C PRO A 188 -7.63 14.03 7.26
N ARG A 189 -8.55 13.05 7.30
CA ARG A 189 -8.28 11.63 7.55
C ARG A 189 -8.43 10.80 6.27
N TYR A 190 -8.07 11.37 5.13
CA TYR A 190 -8.18 10.64 3.88
C TYR A 190 -7.31 9.38 3.89
N ILE A 191 -7.70 8.43 3.08
CA ILE A 191 -7.03 7.15 2.92
C ILE A 191 -6.51 7.09 1.50
N GLN A 192 -5.25 6.70 1.32
CA GLN A 192 -4.68 6.42 0.01
C GLN A 192 -4.53 4.91 -0.13
N PRO A 193 -5.55 4.21 -0.67
CA PRO A 193 -5.46 2.77 -0.86
C PRO A 193 -4.47 2.48 -1.98
N LEU A 194 -3.64 1.45 -1.81
CA LEU A 194 -2.73 1.01 -2.86
C LEU A 194 -3.47 0.10 -3.84
N LEU A 195 -4.23 0.75 -4.72
CA LEU A 195 -4.95 0.11 -5.81
C LEU A 195 -3.97 -0.22 -6.92
N LEU A 196 -3.42 -1.44 -6.89
CA LEU A 196 -2.65 -1.92 -8.02
C LEU A 196 -3.61 -2.19 -9.18
N LYS A 197 -3.44 -1.44 -10.27
CA LYS A 197 -3.81 -1.94 -11.60
C LYS A 197 -3.21 -3.32 -11.72
N ALA A 198 -3.95 -4.25 -12.33
CA ALA A 198 -3.51 -5.62 -12.54
C ALA A 198 -2.20 -5.64 -13.33
N GLU A 199 -1.08 -5.47 -12.64
CA GLU A 199 0.21 -5.89 -13.11
C GLU A 199 0.12 -7.41 -13.08
N SER A 200 0.08 -7.98 -14.27
CA SER A 200 0.39 -9.39 -14.43
C SER A 200 1.78 -9.60 -13.86
N CYS A 201 1.86 -9.96 -12.58
CA CYS A 201 3.04 -10.57 -12.00
C CYS A 201 3.21 -11.92 -12.70
N LEU A 202 3.75 -11.89 -13.92
CA LEU A 202 4.30 -13.06 -14.57
C LEU A 202 5.61 -13.37 -13.84
N VAL A 203 5.47 -13.87 -12.61
CA VAL A 203 6.50 -14.73 -12.06
C VAL A 203 6.51 -15.95 -12.98
N PRO A 204 7.64 -16.35 -13.56
CA PRO A 204 7.74 -17.63 -14.26
C PRO A 204 7.14 -18.69 -13.35
N HIS A 205 6.22 -19.52 -13.85
CA HIS A 205 5.67 -20.64 -13.10
C HIS A 205 6.83 -21.44 -12.51
N GLN A 206 7.16 -21.19 -11.24
CA GLN A 206 8.00 -22.11 -10.51
C GLN A 206 7.21 -23.43 -10.50
N PRO A 207 7.86 -24.56 -10.81
CA PRO A 207 7.20 -25.85 -10.72
C PRO A 207 6.59 -25.94 -9.33
N LEU A 208 5.26 -26.11 -9.28
CA LEU A 208 4.54 -26.40 -8.03
C LEU A 208 5.29 -27.56 -7.37
N THR A 209 6.04 -27.26 -6.31
CA THR A 209 6.73 -28.29 -5.54
C THR A 209 5.68 -29.28 -5.05
N PRO A 210 6.02 -30.58 -4.93
CA PRO A 210 5.04 -31.63 -4.70
C PRO A 210 4.18 -31.32 -3.47
N ARG A 211 2.85 -31.42 -3.66
CA ARG A 211 1.77 -31.14 -2.69
C ARG A 211 2.20 -31.36 -1.23
N LYS A 212 2.44 -30.29 -0.48
CA LYS A 212 2.06 -30.30 0.94
C LYS A 212 0.54 -30.27 1.00
N ALA A 213 -0.03 -31.24 1.70
CA ALA A 213 -1.44 -31.21 2.04
C ALA A 213 -1.76 -29.86 2.70
N CYS A 214 -2.95 -29.32 2.45
CA CYS A 214 -3.45 -28.15 3.17
C CYS A 214 -3.16 -28.30 4.67
N PRO A 215 -2.69 -27.25 5.35
CA PRO A 215 -2.41 -27.35 6.77
C PRO A 215 -3.68 -27.76 7.50
N ASN A 216 -3.54 -28.45 8.63
CA ASN A 216 -4.68 -28.71 9.48
C ASN A 216 -5.19 -27.37 10.04
N ILE A 217 -6.38 -26.95 9.61
CA ILE A 217 -7.00 -25.71 10.05
C ILE A 217 -7.89 -26.03 11.25
N ILE A 218 -7.58 -25.42 12.39
CA ILE A 218 -8.41 -25.46 13.58
C ILE A 218 -9.67 -24.64 13.28
N THR A 219 -10.77 -25.37 13.03
CA THR A 219 -12.07 -24.81 12.67
C THR A 219 -12.61 -23.88 13.75
N ARG A 220 -13.52 -22.99 13.34
CA ARG A 220 -14.28 -22.12 14.24
C ARG A 220 -14.87 -22.85 15.46
N SER A 221 -15.50 -24.00 15.24
CA SER A 221 -16.06 -24.81 16.34
C SER A 221 -14.99 -25.37 17.29
N ALA A 222 -13.79 -25.69 16.79
CA ALA A 222 -12.74 -26.31 17.60
C ALA A 222 -12.05 -25.34 18.58
N TRP A 223 -12.19 -24.02 18.35
CA TRP A 223 -11.78 -22.97 19.30
C TRP A 223 -12.97 -22.26 19.94
N GLU A 224 -14.20 -22.76 19.76
CA GLU A 224 -15.44 -22.23 20.35
C GLU A 224 -15.79 -20.81 19.88
N ALA A 225 -15.70 -20.57 18.57
CA ALA A 225 -16.06 -19.30 17.96
C ALA A 225 -17.52 -18.91 18.19
N ARG A 226 -17.75 -17.63 18.50
CA ARG A 226 -19.07 -17.01 18.40
C ARG A 226 -19.55 -16.94 16.95
N GLN A 227 -20.86 -16.77 16.76
CA GLN A 227 -21.46 -16.65 15.44
C GLN A 227 -21.00 -15.37 14.72
N THR A 228 -20.70 -15.50 13.43
CA THR A 228 -20.35 -14.37 12.55
C THR A 228 -21.59 -13.67 12.03
N HIS A 229 -21.53 -12.35 11.91
CA HIS A 229 -22.55 -11.53 11.25
C HIS A 229 -21.96 -10.71 10.09
N CYS A 230 -20.76 -11.09 9.64
CA CYS A 230 -20.06 -10.40 8.57
C CYS A 230 -20.66 -10.73 7.19
N PRO A 231 -20.56 -9.81 6.21
CA PRO A 231 -21.01 -10.08 4.86
C PRO A 231 -20.12 -11.13 4.17
N THR A 232 -20.61 -11.67 3.06
CA THR A 232 -19.87 -12.62 2.22
C THR A 232 -18.70 -11.95 1.49
N MET A 233 -17.58 -12.67 1.34
CA MET A 233 -16.40 -12.21 0.62
C MET A 233 -16.54 -12.40 -0.90
N SER A 234 -15.93 -11.52 -1.69
CA SER A 234 -15.77 -11.73 -3.13
C SER A 234 -14.55 -12.61 -3.40
N LEU A 235 -14.77 -13.76 -4.04
CA LEU A 235 -13.73 -14.75 -4.35
C LEU A 235 -13.53 -14.92 -5.86
N PRO A 236 -12.34 -15.38 -6.31
CA PRO A 236 -11.12 -15.60 -5.53
C PRO A 236 -10.50 -14.27 -5.04
N ALA A 237 -9.90 -14.30 -3.85
CA ALA A 237 -9.14 -13.17 -3.34
C ALA A 237 -7.94 -12.86 -4.24
N LYS A 238 -7.53 -11.59 -4.26
CA LYS A 238 -6.41 -11.08 -5.07
C LYS A 238 -5.17 -10.76 -4.23
N TYR A 239 -5.37 -10.54 -2.94
CA TYR A 239 -4.32 -10.13 -2.01
C TYR A 239 -4.20 -11.09 -0.84
N VAL A 240 -2.99 -11.18 -0.29
CA VAL A 240 -2.71 -11.69 1.04
C VAL A 240 -2.10 -10.56 1.85
N VAL A 241 -2.73 -10.19 2.96
CA VAL A 241 -2.21 -9.17 3.88
C VAL A 241 -1.69 -9.86 5.12
N ILE A 242 -0.37 -9.79 5.34
CA ILE A 242 0.28 -10.34 6.53
C ILE A 242 0.23 -9.34 7.67
N ILE A 243 -0.28 -9.80 8.81
CA ILE A 243 -0.60 -8.99 9.98
C ILE A 243 0.06 -9.62 11.21
N HIS A 244 0.39 -8.83 12.23
CA HIS A 244 0.57 -9.33 13.58
C HIS A 244 -0.59 -8.88 14.48
N THR A 245 -0.88 -9.63 15.55
CA THR A 245 -1.92 -9.23 16.51
C THR A 245 -1.43 -8.17 17.51
N ALA A 246 -0.12 -7.89 17.53
CA ALA A 246 0.56 -6.98 18.46
C ALA A 246 0.38 -7.34 19.96
N GLY A 247 -0.08 -8.57 20.24
CA GLY A 247 -0.30 -9.09 21.58
C GLY A 247 0.75 -10.11 22.00
N ALA A 248 0.43 -10.89 23.03
CA ALA A 248 1.27 -11.98 23.48
C ALA A 248 1.21 -13.19 22.53
N THR A 249 2.33 -13.90 22.39
CA THR A 249 2.44 -15.12 21.58
C THR A 249 1.87 -16.34 22.30
N CYS A 250 1.48 -17.37 21.57
CA CYS A 250 1.15 -18.69 22.10
C CYS A 250 1.96 -19.74 21.35
N ASN A 251 2.50 -20.73 22.06
CA ASN A 251 3.26 -21.86 21.50
C ASN A 251 2.68 -23.23 21.89
N VAL A 252 1.58 -23.24 22.63
CA VAL A 252 0.79 -24.43 23.00
C VAL A 252 -0.61 -24.27 22.40
N SER A 253 -1.13 -25.33 21.79
CA SER A 253 -2.41 -25.28 21.07
C SER A 253 -3.59 -24.82 21.94
N MET A 254 -3.63 -25.21 23.22
CA MET A 254 -4.66 -24.76 24.14
C MET A 254 -4.59 -23.23 24.38
N ASP A 255 -3.39 -22.71 24.61
CA ASP A 255 -3.18 -21.27 24.81
C ASP A 255 -3.52 -20.49 23.55
N CYS A 256 -3.18 -21.01 22.36
CA CYS A 256 -3.54 -20.35 21.11
C CYS A 256 -5.05 -20.28 20.91
N ARG A 257 -5.82 -21.32 21.25
CA ARG A 257 -7.29 -21.26 21.20
C ARG A 257 -7.85 -20.21 22.15
N ILE A 258 -7.30 -20.10 23.37
CA ILE A 258 -7.66 -19.03 24.31
C ILE A 258 -7.39 -17.65 23.70
N ARG A 259 -6.20 -17.45 23.13
CA ARG A 259 -5.84 -16.17 22.49
C ARG A 259 -6.75 -15.81 21.32
N VAL A 260 -7.11 -16.77 20.47
CA VAL A 260 -8.03 -16.52 19.35
C VAL A 260 -9.41 -16.10 19.87
N ARG A 261 -9.91 -16.73 20.94
CA ARG A 261 -11.15 -16.31 21.61
C ARG A 261 -11.04 -14.90 22.18
N ASP A 262 -9.96 -14.58 22.88
CA ASP A 262 -9.76 -13.24 23.45
C ASP A 262 -9.71 -12.16 22.36
N ILE A 263 -9.07 -12.45 21.22
CA ILE A 263 -9.06 -11.56 20.05
C ILE A 263 -10.47 -11.39 19.49
N GLN A 264 -11.26 -12.47 19.34
CA GLN A 264 -12.65 -12.37 18.89
C GLN A 264 -13.50 -11.53 19.87
N SER A 265 -13.34 -11.74 21.18
CA SER A 265 -14.00 -10.94 22.22
C SER A 265 -13.67 -9.46 22.09
N TYR A 266 -12.38 -9.13 22.01
CA TYR A 266 -11.94 -7.75 21.82
C TYR A 266 -12.50 -7.12 20.53
N HIS A 267 -12.45 -7.84 19.40
CA HIS A 267 -12.92 -7.32 18.11
C HIS A 267 -14.44 -7.05 18.10
N MET A 268 -15.27 -7.96 18.62
CA MET A 268 -16.72 -7.75 18.58
C MET A 268 -17.22 -6.86 19.73
N ASP A 269 -16.69 -7.04 20.94
CA ASP A 269 -17.24 -6.40 22.13
C ASP A 269 -16.67 -5.00 22.34
N THR A 270 -15.42 -4.76 21.91
CA THR A 270 -14.74 -3.47 22.09
C THR A 270 -14.65 -2.68 20.78
N GLN A 271 -14.38 -3.35 19.66
CA GLN A 271 -14.25 -2.69 18.35
C GLN A 271 -15.53 -2.74 17.50
N TYR A 272 -16.58 -3.41 17.99
CA TYR A 272 -17.87 -3.53 17.31
C TYR A 272 -17.79 -4.14 15.91
N PHE A 273 -16.80 -5.00 15.67
CA PHE A 273 -16.71 -5.77 14.43
C PHE A 273 -17.78 -6.86 14.42
N CYS A 274 -18.20 -7.25 13.22
CA CYS A 274 -19.15 -8.33 13.02
C CYS A 274 -18.62 -9.72 13.42
N ASP A 275 -17.30 -9.86 13.59
CA ASP A 275 -16.57 -11.04 14.05
C ASP A 275 -15.09 -10.69 14.34
N ILE A 276 -14.25 -11.68 14.63
CA ILE A 276 -12.79 -11.57 14.54
C ILE A 276 -12.37 -11.03 13.17
N GLY A 277 -11.47 -10.05 13.16
CA GLY A 277 -11.22 -9.26 11.94
C GLY A 277 -10.41 -9.99 10.86
N TYR A 278 -9.72 -11.07 11.23
CA TYR A 278 -8.78 -11.78 10.37
C TYR A 278 -9.42 -13.01 9.73
N HIS A 279 -9.00 -13.36 8.51
CA HIS A 279 -9.46 -14.57 7.85
C HIS A 279 -8.87 -15.82 8.52
N PHE A 280 -7.57 -15.76 8.81
CA PHE A 280 -6.85 -16.81 9.52
C PHE A 280 -5.85 -16.21 10.51
N LEU A 281 -5.58 -16.96 11.59
CA LEU A 281 -4.54 -16.64 12.56
C LEU A 281 -3.52 -17.78 12.63
N VAL A 282 -2.26 -17.45 12.93
CA VAL A 282 -1.17 -18.43 13.01
C VAL A 282 -0.45 -18.30 14.34
N GLY A 283 -0.44 -19.39 15.12
CA GLY A 283 0.27 -19.47 16.40
C GLY A 283 1.72 -19.94 16.25
N GLN A 284 2.54 -19.72 17.28
CA GLN A 284 3.90 -20.27 17.34
C GLN A 284 3.90 -21.80 17.58
N ASP A 285 2.74 -22.38 17.88
CA ASP A 285 2.53 -23.84 17.88
C ASP A 285 2.50 -24.43 16.45
N GLY A 286 2.56 -23.59 15.41
CA GLY A 286 2.40 -24.00 14.01
C GLY A 286 0.94 -24.24 13.60
N GLY A 287 -0.02 -23.93 14.48
CA GLY A 287 -1.44 -24.08 14.21
C GLY A 287 -1.99 -22.94 13.35
N VAL A 288 -2.87 -23.28 12.40
CA VAL A 288 -3.67 -22.31 11.64
C VAL A 288 -5.09 -22.31 12.20
N TYR A 289 -5.53 -21.16 12.71
CA TYR A 289 -6.83 -20.98 13.33
C TYR A 289 -7.76 -20.25 12.36
N GLU A 290 -8.91 -20.85 12.06
CA GLU A 290 -9.92 -20.25 11.21
C GLU A 290 -10.55 -19.04 11.91
N GLY A 291 -10.33 -17.83 11.38
CA GLY A 291 -11.05 -16.63 11.79
C GLY A 291 -12.40 -16.57 11.06
N VAL A 292 -12.64 -15.53 10.27
CA VAL A 292 -13.84 -15.47 9.40
C VAL A 292 -13.81 -16.51 8.27
N GLY A 293 -12.67 -17.15 8.00
CA GLY A 293 -12.50 -18.16 6.96
C GLY A 293 -12.42 -17.56 5.56
N TRP A 294 -12.55 -18.38 4.51
CA TRP A 294 -12.40 -17.91 3.13
C TRP A 294 -13.61 -17.17 2.54
N HIS A 295 -14.83 -17.51 2.98
CA HIS A 295 -16.07 -17.09 2.31
C HIS A 295 -16.71 -15.84 2.92
N THR A 296 -16.13 -15.32 4.00
CA THR A 296 -16.69 -14.24 4.80
C THR A 296 -15.72 -13.08 4.80
N GLN A 297 -16.24 -11.87 4.56
CA GLN A 297 -15.44 -10.66 4.54
C GLN A 297 -14.85 -10.37 5.93
N GLY A 298 -13.55 -10.12 5.99
CA GLY A 298 -12.88 -9.70 7.22
C GLY A 298 -13.04 -8.21 7.55
N SER A 299 -12.41 -7.77 8.64
CA SER A 299 -12.34 -6.38 9.11
C SER A 299 -10.90 -6.00 9.49
N HIS A 300 -9.92 -6.52 8.77
CA HIS A 300 -8.51 -6.42 9.14
C HIS A 300 -7.78 -5.24 8.50
N THR A 301 -8.12 -4.87 7.27
CA THR A 301 -7.39 -3.87 6.48
C THR A 301 -8.37 -3.13 5.58
N TYR A 302 -8.58 -1.86 5.90
CA TYR A 302 -9.52 -1.02 5.18
C TYR A 302 -9.14 -0.90 3.69
N GLY A 303 -10.13 -1.07 2.80
CA GLY A 303 -9.90 -1.11 1.34
C GLY A 303 -9.40 -2.45 0.79
N TYR A 304 -9.14 -3.44 1.64
CA TYR A 304 -8.74 -4.80 1.24
C TYR A 304 -9.64 -5.90 1.80
N ASN A 305 -10.53 -5.55 2.73
CA ASN A 305 -11.39 -6.51 3.45
C ASN A 305 -12.24 -7.41 2.54
N ASP A 306 -12.67 -6.92 1.37
CA ASP A 306 -13.53 -7.62 0.41
C ASP A 306 -12.77 -8.34 -0.72
N ILE A 307 -11.46 -8.10 -0.85
CA ILE A 307 -10.63 -8.60 -1.95
C ILE A 307 -9.34 -9.30 -1.50
N GLY A 308 -9.04 -9.32 -0.20
CA GLY A 308 -7.79 -9.83 0.35
C GLY A 308 -7.98 -10.73 1.56
N LEU A 309 -7.16 -11.78 1.66
CA LEU A 309 -7.09 -12.65 2.83
C LEU A 309 -6.13 -12.05 3.87
N GLY A 310 -6.67 -11.62 5.01
CA GLY A 310 -5.88 -11.19 6.17
C GLY A 310 -5.40 -12.39 7.00
N ILE A 311 -4.09 -12.62 7.04
CA ILE A 311 -3.44 -13.68 7.83
C ILE A 311 -2.67 -13.03 8.98
N ALA A 312 -3.13 -13.25 10.21
CA ALA A 312 -2.53 -12.64 11.41
C ALA A 312 -1.66 -13.62 12.20
N PHE A 313 -0.38 -13.30 12.37
CA PHE A 313 0.49 -14.00 13.31
C PHE A 313 0.16 -13.56 14.75
N ILE A 314 -0.11 -14.53 15.63
CA ILE A 314 -0.46 -14.28 17.04
C ILE A 314 0.81 -13.89 17.80
N GLY A 315 0.98 -12.58 18.05
CA GLY A 315 2.13 -12.04 18.75
C GLY A 315 2.51 -10.63 18.32
N ASN A 316 3.63 -10.15 18.88
CA ASN A 316 4.31 -8.93 18.47
C ASN A 316 5.65 -9.29 17.82
N PHE A 317 5.81 -8.92 16.55
CA PHE A 317 6.98 -9.25 15.73
C PHE A 317 7.76 -8.02 15.25
N VAL A 318 7.76 -6.96 16.04
CA VAL A 318 8.60 -5.78 15.75
C VAL A 318 10.08 -6.13 15.84
N GLU A 319 10.51 -6.79 16.92
CA GLU A 319 11.93 -7.07 17.19
C GLU A 319 12.32 -8.52 16.90
N LYS A 320 11.45 -9.47 17.27
CA LYS A 320 11.71 -10.91 17.13
C LYS A 320 10.80 -11.48 16.04
N PRO A 321 11.29 -12.36 15.16
CA PRO A 321 10.45 -12.97 14.14
C PRO A 321 9.57 -14.09 14.74
N PRO A 322 8.50 -14.51 14.03
CA PRO A 322 7.84 -15.79 14.32
C PRO A 322 8.81 -16.96 14.14
N ASN A 323 8.52 -18.09 14.80
CA ASN A 323 9.30 -19.30 14.61
C ASN A 323 9.03 -19.95 13.24
N ALA A 324 9.88 -20.92 12.87
CA ALA A 324 9.78 -21.60 11.59
C ALA A 324 8.42 -22.29 11.38
N ALA A 325 7.85 -22.90 12.43
CA ALA A 325 6.56 -23.59 12.36
C ALA A 325 5.42 -22.65 11.95
N ALA A 326 5.36 -21.45 12.53
CA ALA A 326 4.36 -20.44 12.18
C ALA A 326 4.56 -19.95 10.73
N LEU A 327 5.80 -19.67 10.32
CA LEU A 327 6.09 -19.21 8.96
C LEU A 327 5.70 -20.27 7.92
N GLU A 328 6.03 -21.53 8.18
CA GLU A 328 5.68 -22.66 7.33
C GLU A 328 4.16 -22.87 7.25
N ALA A 329 3.45 -22.79 8.38
CA ALA A 329 2.00 -22.90 8.44
C ALA A 329 1.30 -21.84 7.58
N ALA A 330 1.78 -20.59 7.65
CA ALA A 330 1.25 -19.49 6.83
C ALA A 330 1.49 -19.71 5.33
N GLN A 331 2.70 -20.12 4.92
CA GLN A 331 3.00 -20.42 3.52
C GLN A 331 2.15 -21.60 2.99
N ASN A 332 2.00 -22.66 3.78
CA ASN A 332 1.15 -23.80 3.44
C ASN A 332 -0.32 -23.39 3.29
N LEU A 333 -0.82 -22.49 4.15
CA LEU A 333 -2.18 -21.94 4.06
C LEU A 333 -2.38 -21.13 2.78
N ILE A 334 -1.42 -20.28 2.41
CA ILE A 334 -1.46 -19.48 1.19
C ILE A 334 -1.51 -20.41 -0.03
N GLN A 335 -0.61 -21.39 -0.09
CA GLN A 335 -0.59 -22.37 -1.17
C GLN A 335 -1.89 -23.19 -1.24
N CYS A 336 -2.41 -23.62 -0.10
CA CYS A 336 -3.71 -24.30 -0.03
C CYS A 336 -4.85 -23.42 -0.57
N SER A 337 -4.83 -22.12 -0.27
CA SER A 337 -5.85 -21.17 -0.74
C SER A 337 -5.82 -21.02 -2.26
N VAL A 338 -4.63 -21.04 -2.88
CA VAL A 338 -4.50 -21.08 -4.35
C VAL A 338 -5.05 -22.40 -4.92
N VAL A 339 -4.63 -23.53 -4.36
CA VAL A 339 -5.04 -24.87 -4.83
C VAL A 339 -6.56 -25.07 -4.73
N LYS A 340 -7.19 -24.52 -3.69
CA LYS A 340 -8.65 -24.57 -3.49
C LYS A 340 -9.42 -23.53 -4.29
N GLY A 341 -8.75 -22.63 -5.02
CA GLY A 341 -9.40 -21.57 -5.79
C GLY A 341 -9.97 -20.43 -4.95
N HIS A 342 -9.54 -20.28 -3.69
CA HIS A 342 -9.90 -19.14 -2.84
C HIS A 342 -8.97 -17.94 -3.04
N LEU A 343 -7.82 -18.15 -3.66
CA LEU A 343 -6.82 -17.13 -3.96
C LEU A 343 -6.36 -17.28 -5.42
N VAL A 344 -6.26 -16.19 -6.16
CA VAL A 344 -5.77 -16.24 -7.55
C VAL A 344 -4.31 -16.72 -7.60
N PRO A 345 -3.88 -17.49 -8.63
CA PRO A 345 -2.49 -17.96 -8.71
C PRO A 345 -1.43 -16.85 -8.77
N ASN A 346 -1.79 -15.69 -9.32
CA ASN A 346 -0.94 -14.50 -9.42
C ASN A 346 -1.28 -13.46 -8.33
N TYR A 347 -1.62 -13.92 -7.12
CA TYR A 347 -1.94 -13.03 -6.01
C TYR A 347 -0.76 -12.12 -5.66
N LEU A 348 -1.06 -11.07 -4.90
CA LEU A 348 -0.07 -10.17 -4.34
C LEU A 348 0.01 -10.36 -2.83
N LEU A 349 1.24 -10.51 -2.31
CA LEU A 349 1.51 -10.57 -0.89
C LEU A 349 2.06 -9.22 -0.42
N VAL A 350 1.47 -8.70 0.65
CA VAL A 350 1.87 -7.44 1.27
C VAL A 350 1.89 -7.59 2.80
N GLY A 351 2.74 -6.80 3.46
CA GLY A 351 2.59 -6.54 4.88
C GLY A 351 1.47 -5.53 5.13
N HIS A 352 0.86 -5.58 6.32
CA HIS A 352 -0.16 -4.60 6.72
C HIS A 352 0.35 -3.14 6.61
N SER A 353 1.63 -2.91 6.87
CA SER A 353 2.32 -1.61 6.75
C SER A 353 2.44 -1.10 5.32
N ASP A 354 2.37 -1.98 4.31
CA ASP A 354 2.46 -1.57 2.90
C ASP A 354 1.17 -0.88 2.42
N VAL A 355 0.08 -1.06 3.16
CA VAL A 355 -1.28 -0.67 2.76
C VAL A 355 -2.02 0.16 3.81
N THR A 356 -1.40 0.36 4.97
CA THR A 356 -1.94 1.16 6.07
C THR A 356 -0.77 1.72 6.87
N ASN A 357 -0.86 2.98 7.31
CA ASN A 357 0.20 3.63 8.08
C ASN A 357 0.25 3.13 9.54
N ILE A 358 0.72 1.90 9.73
CA ILE A 358 0.86 1.21 11.02
C ILE A 358 2.09 0.30 11.02
N LEU A 359 2.53 -0.10 12.21
CA LEU A 359 3.72 -0.95 12.39
C LEU A 359 3.54 -2.43 12.04
N SER A 360 2.30 -2.93 12.00
CA SER A 360 1.99 -4.33 11.68
C SER A 360 2.48 -4.67 10.27
N PRO A 361 3.06 -5.85 9.98
CA PRO A 361 3.19 -7.04 10.82
C PRO A 361 4.40 -7.02 11.77
N GLY A 362 5.05 -5.89 11.95
CA GLY A 362 6.27 -5.73 12.74
C GLY A 362 7.51 -5.96 11.89
N ARG A 363 8.56 -5.16 12.14
CA ARG A 363 9.77 -5.10 11.31
C ARG A 363 10.46 -6.46 11.12
N ALA A 364 10.54 -7.30 12.16
CA ALA A 364 11.19 -8.61 12.06
C ALA A 364 10.41 -9.58 11.14
N LEU A 365 9.08 -9.63 11.25
CA LEU A 365 8.24 -10.43 10.36
C LEU A 365 8.21 -9.83 8.94
N TYR A 366 8.10 -8.50 8.82
CA TYR A 366 8.11 -7.80 7.55
C TYR A 366 9.38 -8.10 6.74
N ASN A 367 10.54 -8.11 7.38
CA ASN A 367 11.81 -8.47 6.74
C ASN A 367 11.83 -9.90 6.17
N ILE A 368 11.08 -10.82 6.77
CA ILE A 368 10.99 -12.20 6.29
C ILE A 368 10.04 -12.28 5.10
N ILE A 369 8.83 -11.72 5.19
CA ILE A 369 7.84 -11.84 4.11
C ILE A 369 8.28 -11.18 2.81
N LYS A 370 9.18 -10.18 2.86
CA LYS A 370 9.86 -9.60 1.69
C LYS A 370 10.57 -10.64 0.80
N THR A 371 10.94 -11.78 1.39
CA THR A 371 11.62 -12.87 0.68
C THR A 371 10.66 -13.93 0.14
N TRP A 372 9.36 -13.83 0.46
CA TRP A 372 8.37 -14.82 0.04
C TRP A 372 7.97 -14.63 -1.43
N PRO A 373 7.54 -15.72 -2.11
CA PRO A 373 6.92 -15.61 -3.42
C PRO A 373 5.73 -14.65 -3.39
N HIS A 374 5.53 -13.94 -4.50
CA HIS A 374 4.45 -12.97 -4.68
C HIS A 374 4.52 -11.74 -3.75
N PHE A 375 5.60 -11.56 -2.96
CA PHE A 375 5.80 -10.31 -2.25
C PHE A 375 5.91 -9.16 -3.26
N ARG A 376 5.08 -8.14 -3.05
CA ARG A 376 5.09 -6.94 -3.88
C ARG A 376 6.35 -6.13 -3.57
N LYS A 377 7.30 -6.11 -4.51
CA LYS A 377 8.55 -5.35 -4.41
C LYS A 377 8.32 -3.85 -4.47
#